data_AF-A0AAD6IPN4-F1
#
_entry.id   AF-A0AAD6IPN4-F1
#
_cell.length_a   1.000
_cell.length_b   1.000
_cell.length_c   1.000
_cell.angle_alpha   90.00
_cell.angle_beta   90.00
_cell.angle_gamma   90.00
#
_symmetry.space_group_name_H-M   'P 1'
#
loop_
_entity.id
_entity.type
_entity.pdbx_description
1 polymer ?
#
loop_
_entity_poly.entity_id
_entity_poly.type
_entity_poly.pdbx_seq_one_letter_code
_entity_poly.pdbx_strand_id
1 'polypeptide(L)'
;MATWMSAQIRKLQPGQPDSPTYADVVSPKSPPKSPEATTYPFKYDKATVTPLKVTVNSGSSGSLEGGSYSIKVLSTNYSIGRRRVENRSLLPKQIVAYDAPHLQSPRWVVKPRGDGTYKLSVSTGHTGAAQSDKLVAYLIKEPEIENWVVTPRPQHGEGIFTIEKADRSAGWTVTQEEVQQEGGFKIVKVLPLVSNKMSPPQFRENQLFKFDGIGGFHQVSPTLTRPIAQNQSSSGPLSNGTYSIKVKGADLQIGRDPTPDRSLFPRRIQTLTKTYADTPKWKLEKLSADKYRLAVGKLAVGTTPKKAVVAYQTEEERPYVEDWIITPQPQHGKGIYTVEKGDHSAGWTLSEEEASEGGQ
;
A
#
# COMPACT_ATOMS: atom_id res chain seq x y z
N MET A 1 -8.91 -6.88 -22.96
CA MET A 1 -9.36 -5.49 -22.64
C MET A 1 -10.03 -5.55 -21.29
N ALA A 2 -9.66 -4.72 -20.31
CA ALA A 2 -10.32 -4.79 -19.00
C ALA A 2 -11.77 -4.29 -19.12
N THR A 3 -12.73 -5.17 -18.83
CA THR A 3 -14.16 -4.82 -18.84
C THR A 3 -14.57 -4.38 -17.44
N TRP A 4 -15.20 -3.21 -17.33
CA TRP A 4 -15.73 -2.71 -16.06
C TRP A 4 -16.78 -3.65 -15.50
N MET A 5 -16.63 -4.02 -14.23
CA MET A 5 -17.56 -4.92 -13.58
C MET A 5 -18.79 -4.12 -13.10
N SER A 6 -19.97 -4.58 -13.49
CA SER A 6 -21.22 -4.18 -12.82
C SER A 6 -21.47 -5.14 -11.65
N ALA A 7 -21.76 -4.58 -10.47
CA ALA A 7 -22.09 -5.34 -9.28
C ALA A 7 -23.57 -5.19 -8.94
N GLN A 8 -24.22 -6.30 -8.57
CA GLN A 8 -25.57 -6.27 -7.99
C GLN A 8 -25.45 -6.17 -6.47
N ILE A 9 -25.97 -5.08 -5.89
CA ILE A 9 -25.89 -4.81 -4.45
C ILE A 9 -27.28 -4.91 -3.83
N ARG A 10 -27.45 -5.80 -2.86
CA ARG A 10 -28.74 -6.03 -2.17
C ARG A 10 -28.60 -5.76 -0.68
N LYS A 11 -29.46 -4.89 -0.14
CA LYS A 11 -29.54 -4.65 1.31
C LYS A 11 -30.06 -5.90 2.01
N LEU A 12 -29.35 -6.36 3.03
CA LEU A 12 -29.82 -7.43 3.89
C LEU A 12 -30.80 -6.84 4.90
N GLN A 13 -31.94 -7.51 5.09
CA GLN A 13 -32.84 -7.13 6.18
C GLN A 13 -32.15 -7.44 7.52
N PRO A 14 -32.34 -6.61 8.57
CA PRO A 14 -31.87 -6.96 9.90
C PRO A 14 -32.50 -8.29 10.32
N GLY A 15 -31.71 -9.35 10.41
CA GLY A 15 -32.14 -10.57 11.07
C GLY A 15 -32.27 -10.31 12.57
N GLN A 16 -33.22 -10.94 13.24
CA GLN A 16 -33.25 -11.01 14.70
C GLN A 16 -31.86 -11.48 15.20
N PRO A 17 -31.33 -10.89 16.28
CA PRO A 17 -30.02 -11.28 16.79
C PRO A 17 -30.06 -12.74 17.21
N ASP A 18 -29.15 -13.56 16.67
CA ASP A 18 -28.84 -14.87 17.24
C ASP A 18 -28.28 -14.64 18.65
N SER A 19 -29.04 -15.09 19.66
CA SER A 19 -28.65 -15.01 21.07
C SER A 19 -27.36 -15.80 21.32
N PRO A 20 -26.31 -15.20 21.89
CA PRO A 20 -25.22 -15.98 22.47
C PRO A 20 -25.61 -16.43 23.88
N THR A 21 -25.76 -17.75 24.08
CA THR A 21 -25.68 -18.38 25.39
C THR A 21 -24.22 -18.46 25.81
N TYR A 22 -23.78 -17.60 26.72
CA TYR A 22 -22.64 -17.87 27.59
C TYR A 22 -22.84 -17.17 28.93
N ALA A 23 -22.92 -17.97 29.99
CA ALA A 23 -23.04 -17.51 31.37
C ALA A 23 -21.66 -17.21 31.98
N ASP A 24 -21.71 -16.34 32.98
CA ASP A 24 -20.74 -16.06 34.05
C ASP A 24 -19.36 -15.50 33.71
N VAL A 25 -19.26 -14.15 33.77
CA VAL A 25 -18.02 -13.46 34.16
C VAL A 25 -18.35 -12.27 35.09
N VAL A 26 -17.62 -12.26 36.19
CA VAL A 26 -17.60 -11.33 37.33
C VAL A 26 -17.48 -9.84 36.92
N SER A 27 -18.25 -8.98 37.60
CA SER A 27 -18.26 -7.52 37.48
C SER A 27 -16.88 -6.86 37.70
N PRO A 28 -16.43 -5.95 36.82
CA PRO A 28 -15.33 -5.05 37.13
C PRO A 28 -15.80 -3.75 37.81
N LYS A 29 -15.00 -3.31 38.79
CA LYS A 29 -15.12 -2.04 39.52
C LYS A 29 -14.99 -0.82 38.60
N SER A 30 -15.69 0.24 38.97
CA SER A 30 -15.78 1.54 38.29
C SER A 30 -14.41 2.19 38.02
N PRO A 31 -14.23 2.87 36.87
CA PRO A 31 -13.02 3.63 36.58
C PRO A 31 -12.99 5.00 37.29
N PRO A 32 -11.80 5.55 37.60
CA PRO A 32 -11.65 6.89 38.17
C PRO A 32 -11.88 7.99 37.12
N LYS A 33 -12.34 9.15 37.60
CA LYS A 33 -12.68 10.36 36.83
C LYS A 33 -11.49 10.90 36.02
N SER A 34 -11.75 11.23 34.75
CA SER A 34 -10.83 11.97 33.87
C SER A 34 -10.69 13.44 34.30
N PRO A 35 -9.49 14.05 34.15
CA PRO A 35 -9.29 15.47 34.38
C PRO A 35 -9.72 16.34 33.19
N GLU A 36 -10.05 17.59 33.51
CA GLU A 36 -10.63 18.63 32.66
C GLU A 36 -9.75 19.04 31.46
N ALA A 37 -10.40 19.30 30.33
CA ALA A 37 -9.77 19.73 29.09
C ALA A 37 -9.47 21.24 29.09
N THR A 38 -8.20 21.60 28.93
CA THR A 38 -7.75 22.98 28.69
C THR A 38 -7.87 23.31 27.20
N THR A 39 -8.55 24.42 26.88
CA THR A 39 -8.79 24.90 25.52
C THR A 39 -7.71 25.90 25.12
N TYR A 40 -7.07 25.72 23.95
CA TYR A 40 -6.17 26.71 23.34
C TYR A 40 -6.76 27.21 22.01
N PRO A 41 -6.78 28.52 21.73
CA PRO A 41 -7.21 29.04 20.44
C PRO A 41 -6.03 29.11 19.45
N PHE A 42 -6.11 28.37 18.34
CA PHE A 42 -5.28 28.60 17.16
C PHE A 42 -6.05 29.45 16.15
N LYS A 43 -5.46 30.58 15.73
CA LYS A 43 -5.92 31.39 14.59
C LYS A 43 -5.20 30.89 13.33
N TYR A 44 -5.94 30.73 12.23
CA TYR A 44 -5.39 30.49 10.89
C TYR A 44 -5.46 31.79 10.08
N ASP A 45 -4.33 32.22 9.53
CA ASP A 45 -4.27 33.25 8.49
C ASP A 45 -4.52 32.63 7.11
N LYS A 46 -5.28 33.36 6.28
CA LYS A 46 -5.63 32.99 4.90
C LYS A 46 -4.40 33.08 4.00
N ALA A 47 -4.00 31.95 3.39
CA ALA A 47 -3.03 31.94 2.30
C ALA A 47 -3.72 32.14 0.95
N THR A 48 -3.21 33.10 0.18
CA THR A 48 -3.61 33.42 -1.20
C THR A 48 -3.03 32.40 -2.17
N VAL A 49 -3.85 31.85 -3.07
CA VAL A 49 -3.45 30.85 -4.07
C VAL A 49 -3.06 31.56 -5.38
N THR A 50 -1.82 31.37 -5.82
CA THR A 50 -1.33 31.75 -7.16
C THR A 50 -1.37 30.53 -8.08
N PRO A 51 -1.83 30.64 -9.34
CA PRO A 51 -1.87 29.50 -10.25
C PRO A 51 -0.48 29.06 -10.72
N LEU A 52 -0.20 27.76 -10.62
CA LEU A 52 1.02 27.10 -11.08
C LEU A 52 0.98 26.87 -12.60
N LYS A 53 1.99 27.37 -13.31
CA LYS A 53 2.36 26.92 -14.65
C LYS A 53 2.92 25.50 -14.57
N VAL A 54 2.39 24.59 -15.37
CA VAL A 54 2.92 23.22 -15.53
C VAL A 54 4.06 23.26 -16.54
N THR A 55 5.28 23.02 -16.06
CA THR A 55 6.47 22.76 -16.90
C THR A 55 6.80 21.28 -16.77
N VAL A 56 6.84 20.55 -17.89
CA VAL A 56 7.36 19.19 -17.95
C VAL A 56 8.88 19.28 -17.85
N ASN A 57 9.44 18.97 -16.68
CA ASN A 57 10.87 19.00 -16.43
C ASN A 57 11.53 17.69 -16.87
N SER A 58 12.04 17.66 -18.09
CA SER A 58 13.25 16.90 -18.42
C SER A 58 14.46 17.78 -18.05
N GLY A 59 15.01 17.63 -16.82
CA GLY A 59 15.98 18.59 -16.28
C GLY A 59 16.98 18.01 -15.26
N SER A 60 18.11 17.53 -15.77
CA SER A 60 19.48 17.97 -15.42
C SER A 60 19.77 18.58 -14.02
N SER A 61 19.57 17.82 -12.94
CA SER A 61 20.43 17.93 -11.76
C SER A 61 20.48 16.57 -11.09
N GLY A 62 21.67 15.99 -10.90
CA GLY A 62 21.88 14.58 -10.51
C GLY A 62 21.40 14.17 -9.10
N SER A 63 20.42 14.86 -8.55
CA SER A 63 19.79 14.55 -7.27
C SER A 63 18.62 13.59 -7.49
N LEU A 64 18.53 12.52 -6.71
CA LEU A 64 17.39 11.61 -6.74
C LEU A 64 16.13 12.33 -6.26
N GLU A 65 15.03 12.25 -6.99
CA GLU A 65 13.77 12.87 -6.55
C GLU A 65 13.16 12.12 -5.36
N GLY A 66 12.47 12.84 -4.47
CA GLY A 66 11.69 12.22 -3.40
C GLY A 66 10.52 11.42 -3.98
N GLY A 67 10.27 10.22 -3.46
CA GLY A 67 9.23 9.37 -4.04
C GLY A 67 9.22 7.94 -3.53
N SER A 68 8.53 7.08 -4.29
CA SER A 68 8.45 5.65 -4.05
C SER A 68 9.25 4.88 -5.09
N TYR A 69 10.09 3.95 -4.65
CA TYR A 69 11.02 3.22 -5.52
C TYR A 69 11.04 1.74 -5.18
N SER A 70 11.40 0.91 -6.16
CA SER A 70 12.03 -0.38 -5.89
C SER A 70 13.53 -0.24 -6.03
N ILE A 71 14.28 -0.84 -5.11
CA ILE A 71 15.74 -0.81 -5.11
C ILE A 71 16.25 -2.21 -5.41
N LYS A 72 17.16 -2.35 -6.38
CA LYS A 72 17.79 -3.61 -6.75
C LYS A 72 19.31 -3.49 -6.74
N VAL A 73 20.02 -4.53 -6.35
CA VAL A 73 21.49 -4.58 -6.50
C VAL A 73 21.85 -4.95 -7.93
N LEU A 74 22.84 -4.26 -8.50
CA LEU A 74 23.19 -4.44 -9.91
C LEU A 74 23.76 -5.85 -10.20
N SER A 75 24.58 -6.40 -9.30
CA SER A 75 25.28 -7.68 -9.52
C SER A 75 24.38 -8.90 -9.69
N THR A 76 23.17 -8.90 -9.14
CA THR A 76 22.25 -10.05 -9.20
C THR A 76 20.82 -9.66 -9.59
N ASN A 77 20.53 -8.37 -9.73
CA ASN A 77 19.18 -7.84 -9.91
C ASN A 77 18.22 -8.19 -8.75
N TYR A 78 18.76 -8.58 -7.58
CA TYR A 78 17.97 -8.94 -6.41
C TYR A 78 17.32 -7.69 -5.82
N SER A 79 16.08 -7.84 -5.36
CA SER A 79 15.37 -6.77 -4.67
C SER A 79 15.94 -6.58 -3.27
N ILE A 80 16.11 -5.33 -2.87
CA ILE A 80 16.57 -4.94 -1.53
C ILE A 80 15.36 -4.64 -0.65
N GLY A 81 15.32 -5.18 0.56
CA GLY A 81 14.28 -4.85 1.54
C GLY A 81 14.27 -5.75 2.76
N ARG A 82 13.11 -5.86 3.39
CA ARG A 82 12.88 -6.67 4.60
C ARG A 82 12.48 -8.10 4.23
N ARG A 83 12.62 -9.03 5.18
CA ARG A 83 12.10 -10.39 4.99
C ARG A 83 10.57 -10.34 5.04
N ARG A 84 9.91 -11.19 4.26
CA ARG A 84 8.45 -11.30 4.27
C ARG A 84 7.93 -11.89 5.58
N VAL A 85 8.67 -12.84 6.14
CA VAL A 85 8.39 -13.48 7.42
C VAL A 85 9.44 -13.02 8.41
N GLU A 86 9.01 -12.27 9.42
CA GLU A 86 9.85 -11.75 10.49
C GLU A 86 9.21 -12.07 11.83
N ASN A 87 10.04 -12.18 12.87
CA ASN A 87 9.52 -12.26 14.22
C ASN A 87 8.78 -10.96 14.60
N ARG A 88 7.81 -11.05 15.50
CA ARG A 88 6.99 -9.92 15.96
C ARG A 88 7.68 -8.99 16.96
N SER A 89 8.99 -9.15 17.18
CA SER A 89 9.72 -8.25 18.05
C SER A 89 9.81 -6.85 17.44
N LEU A 90 9.96 -5.82 18.27
CA LEU A 90 10.25 -4.46 17.81
C LEU A 90 11.74 -4.21 17.56
N LEU A 91 12.56 -5.27 17.68
CA LEU A 91 13.99 -5.19 17.40
C LEU A 91 14.23 -4.79 15.93
N PRO A 92 15.35 -4.10 15.64
CA PRO A 92 15.72 -3.74 14.28
C PRO A 92 15.65 -4.93 13.33
N LYS A 93 15.03 -4.71 12.17
CA LYS A 93 14.82 -5.73 11.15
C LYS A 93 15.91 -5.67 10.12
N GLN A 94 16.50 -6.81 9.80
CA GLN A 94 17.59 -6.86 8.85
C GLN A 94 17.12 -6.49 7.43
N ILE A 95 17.92 -5.67 6.73
CA ILE A 95 17.76 -5.47 5.30
C ILE A 95 18.58 -6.53 4.55
N VAL A 96 17.92 -7.20 3.63
CA VAL A 96 18.46 -8.30 2.83
C VAL A 96 18.24 -8.04 1.35
N ALA A 97 19.09 -8.64 0.52
CA ALA A 97 18.89 -8.79 -0.91
C ALA A 97 18.34 -10.20 -1.18
N TYR A 98 17.31 -10.30 -2.01
CA TYR A 98 16.74 -11.58 -2.38
C TYR A 98 16.23 -11.61 -3.81
N ASP A 99 16.25 -12.81 -4.38
CA ASP A 99 15.64 -13.04 -5.69
C ASP A 99 14.13 -12.92 -5.56
N ALA A 100 13.53 -12.03 -6.33
CA ALA A 100 12.11 -11.72 -6.26
C ALA A 100 11.42 -11.85 -7.62
N PRO A 101 11.67 -12.90 -8.43
CA PRO A 101 11.08 -13.00 -9.76
C PRO A 101 9.56 -13.18 -9.65
N HIS A 102 9.07 -13.74 -8.54
CA HIS A 102 7.66 -13.99 -8.27
C HIS A 102 7.11 -13.18 -7.07
N LEU A 103 7.95 -12.36 -6.43
CA LEU A 103 7.57 -11.57 -5.26
C LEU A 103 7.52 -10.09 -5.62
N GLN A 104 6.56 -9.36 -5.04
CA GLN A 104 6.52 -7.91 -5.20
C GLN A 104 7.79 -7.31 -4.62
N SER A 105 8.54 -6.55 -5.44
CA SER A 105 9.70 -5.80 -4.95
C SER A 105 9.27 -4.86 -3.82
N PRO A 106 10.06 -4.77 -2.73
CA PRO A 106 9.78 -3.88 -1.62
C PRO A 106 9.62 -2.45 -2.09
N ARG A 107 8.58 -1.78 -1.59
CA ARG A 107 8.41 -0.36 -1.79
C ARG A 107 9.27 0.40 -0.80
N TRP A 108 10.23 1.14 -1.33
CA TRP A 108 11.03 2.11 -0.61
C TRP A 108 10.39 3.49 -0.70
N VAL A 109 10.46 4.24 0.38
CA VAL A 109 10.11 5.66 0.42
C VAL A 109 11.40 6.45 0.60
N VAL A 110 11.70 7.30 -0.36
CA VAL A 110 12.87 8.18 -0.39
C VAL A 110 12.39 9.60 -0.09
N LYS A 111 12.91 10.19 1.00
CA LYS A 111 12.58 11.57 1.38
C LYS A 111 13.84 12.44 1.39
N PRO A 112 13.97 13.42 0.48
CA PRO A 112 15.09 14.36 0.51
C PRO A 112 15.03 15.23 1.77
N ARG A 113 16.19 15.62 2.31
CA ARG A 113 16.29 16.51 3.47
C ARG A 113 16.68 17.94 3.12
N GLY A 114 17.09 18.21 1.88
CA GLY A 114 17.48 19.53 1.38
C GLY A 114 18.99 19.81 1.47
N ASP A 115 19.75 19.01 2.21
CA ASP A 115 21.21 19.10 2.38
C ASP A 115 21.99 18.11 1.47
N GLY A 116 21.31 17.56 0.46
CA GLY A 116 21.87 16.48 -0.38
C GLY A 116 21.81 15.09 0.26
N THR A 117 21.25 14.97 1.47
CA THR A 117 20.99 13.68 2.12
C THR A 117 19.53 13.26 2.01
N TYR A 118 19.29 11.97 2.27
CA TYR A 118 18.01 11.31 2.13
C TYR A 118 17.70 10.47 3.36
N LYS A 119 16.42 10.45 3.71
CA LYS A 119 15.86 9.42 4.59
C LYS A 119 15.31 8.29 3.71
N LEU A 120 15.85 7.10 3.88
CA LEU A 120 15.39 5.89 3.21
C LEU A 120 14.55 5.07 4.19
N SER A 121 13.40 4.57 3.73
CA SER A 121 12.49 3.77 4.55
C SER A 121 11.91 2.63 3.73
N VAL A 122 11.72 1.47 4.35
CA VAL A 122 11.08 0.31 3.74
C VAL A 122 10.06 -0.26 4.71
N SER A 123 8.85 -0.51 4.20
CA SER A 123 7.68 -0.79 5.04
C SER A 123 7.48 0.35 6.06
N THR A 124 7.27 0.02 7.34
CA THR A 124 7.08 1.00 8.43
C THR A 124 8.38 1.49 9.08
N GLY A 125 9.56 1.00 8.66
CA GLY A 125 10.82 1.25 9.34
C GLY A 125 11.77 2.20 8.60
N HIS A 126 12.53 2.99 9.36
CA HIS A 126 13.62 3.83 8.84
C HIS A 126 14.94 3.07 8.84
N THR A 127 15.76 3.23 7.81
CA THR A 127 17.02 2.49 7.74
C THR A 127 18.17 3.20 8.43
N GLY A 128 19.01 2.42 9.12
CA GLY A 128 20.29 2.86 9.65
C GLY A 128 21.29 1.71 9.74
N ALA A 129 22.52 2.03 10.10
CA ALA A 129 23.58 1.05 10.33
C ALA A 129 23.51 0.57 11.79
N ALA A 130 23.28 -0.73 12.00
CA ALA A 130 23.35 -1.32 13.33
C ALA A 130 24.80 -1.60 13.76
N GLN A 131 24.98 -1.94 15.04
CA GLN A 131 26.20 -2.59 15.52
C GLN A 131 26.53 -3.82 14.65
N SER A 132 27.80 -3.98 14.28
CA SER A 132 28.32 -5.00 13.36
C SER A 132 28.08 -4.76 11.85
N ASP A 133 28.05 -3.50 11.40
CA ASP A 133 28.02 -3.12 9.99
C ASP A 133 26.82 -3.68 9.20
N LYS A 134 25.74 -4.05 9.87
CA LYS A 134 24.52 -4.56 9.23
C LYS A 134 23.58 -3.42 8.94
N LEU A 135 23.03 -3.39 7.73
CA LEU A 135 21.93 -2.48 7.43
C LEU A 135 20.63 -3.03 8.04
N VAL A 136 19.94 -2.21 8.82
CA VAL A 136 18.68 -2.57 9.48
C VAL A 136 17.62 -1.50 9.27
N ALA A 137 16.35 -1.89 9.44
CA ALA A 137 15.20 -1.01 9.58
C ALA A 137 14.74 -0.97 11.04
N TYR A 138 14.76 0.22 11.63
CA TYR A 138 14.26 0.48 12.97
C TYR A 138 12.73 0.62 12.94
N LEU A 139 12.02 -0.19 13.73
CA LEU A 139 10.56 -0.19 13.80
C LEU A 139 10.00 0.80 14.82
N ILE A 140 10.81 1.15 15.81
CA ILE A 140 10.51 2.17 16.81
C ILE A 140 11.36 3.40 16.53
N LYS A 141 10.91 4.55 17.05
CA LYS A 141 11.61 5.82 16.88
C LYS A 141 12.88 5.81 17.75
N GLU A 142 13.96 5.31 17.18
CA GLU A 142 15.29 5.37 17.78
C GLU A 142 16.01 6.67 17.44
N PRO A 143 16.92 7.14 18.31
CA PRO A 143 17.64 8.40 18.11
C PRO A 143 18.62 8.39 16.93
N GLU A 144 19.06 7.22 16.47
CA GLU A 144 20.14 7.06 15.47
C GLU A 144 19.60 6.68 14.08
N ILE A 145 18.67 7.47 13.53
CA ILE A 145 18.29 7.31 12.12
C ILE A 145 19.38 7.92 11.23
N GLU A 146 20.06 7.07 10.48
CA GLU A 146 21.11 7.48 9.54
C GLU A 146 20.54 8.30 8.37
N ASN A 147 21.25 9.36 7.99
CA ASN A 147 21.00 10.07 6.74
C ASN A 147 21.92 9.51 5.66
N TRP A 148 21.37 9.25 4.48
CA TRP A 148 22.10 8.61 3.40
C TRP A 148 22.40 9.63 2.29
N VAL A 149 23.60 9.58 1.74
CA VAL A 149 23.94 10.26 0.49
C VAL A 149 23.73 9.28 -0.65
N VAL A 150 22.85 9.64 -1.59
CA VAL A 150 22.55 8.81 -2.77
C VAL A 150 23.20 9.46 -3.99
N THR A 151 24.35 8.92 -4.42
CA THR A 151 25.17 9.52 -5.48
C THR A 151 24.90 8.82 -6.82
N PRO A 152 24.50 9.53 -7.90
CA PRO A 152 24.30 8.92 -9.21
C PRO A 152 25.62 8.42 -9.80
N ARG A 153 25.56 7.31 -10.54
CA ARG A 153 26.70 6.70 -11.22
C ARG A 153 26.38 6.43 -12.70
N PRO A 154 26.27 7.48 -13.53
CA PRO A 154 25.84 7.35 -14.93
C PRO A 154 26.77 6.47 -15.78
N GLN A 155 28.04 6.36 -15.41
CA GLN A 155 29.00 5.45 -16.06
C GLN A 155 28.63 3.96 -15.91
N HIS A 156 27.73 3.63 -14.99
CA HIS A 156 27.22 2.26 -14.77
C HIS A 156 25.78 2.08 -15.30
N GLY A 157 25.20 3.10 -15.94
CA GLY A 157 23.85 3.06 -16.50
C GLY A 157 22.89 4.07 -15.86
N GLU A 158 21.73 4.24 -16.50
CA GLU A 158 20.67 5.13 -16.01
C GLU A 158 20.01 4.58 -14.73
N GLY A 159 19.74 5.48 -13.77
CA GLY A 159 19.10 5.11 -12.52
C GLY A 159 19.97 4.27 -11.57
N ILE A 160 21.29 4.25 -11.80
CA ILE A 160 22.26 3.53 -10.95
C ILE A 160 22.92 4.50 -9.95
N PHE A 161 22.99 4.08 -8.69
CA PHE A 161 23.47 4.91 -7.57
C PHE A 161 24.38 4.12 -6.62
N THR A 162 25.25 4.84 -5.90
CA THR A 162 25.80 4.39 -4.61
C THR A 162 24.97 4.97 -3.47
N ILE A 163 24.87 4.25 -2.36
CA ILE A 163 24.17 4.71 -1.14
C ILE A 163 25.20 4.72 0.00
N GLU A 164 25.55 5.90 0.48
CA GLU A 164 26.65 6.15 1.43
C GLU A 164 26.11 6.78 2.72
N LYS A 165 26.80 6.59 3.85
CA LYS A 165 26.54 7.36 5.07
C LYS A 165 26.74 8.85 4.79
N ALA A 166 26.16 9.71 5.62
CA ALA A 166 26.28 11.17 5.48
C ALA A 166 27.75 11.64 5.44
N ASP A 167 28.62 11.01 6.24
CA ASP A 167 30.06 11.28 6.30
C ASP A 167 30.88 10.59 5.19
N ARG A 168 30.23 9.82 4.31
CA ARG A 168 30.83 9.01 3.24
C ARG A 168 31.89 8.00 3.71
N SER A 169 31.93 7.66 4.99
CA SER A 169 32.88 6.67 5.55
C SER A 169 32.59 5.24 5.07
N ALA A 170 31.32 4.94 4.79
CA ALA A 170 30.84 3.63 4.37
C ALA A 170 29.58 3.75 3.50
N GLY A 171 29.22 2.68 2.82
CA GLY A 171 28.01 2.59 2.00
C GLY A 171 27.46 1.18 1.90
N TRP A 172 26.28 1.06 1.31
CA TRP A 172 25.59 -0.21 1.19
C TRP A 172 26.39 -1.17 0.30
N THR A 173 26.61 -2.38 0.79
CA THR A 173 27.32 -3.45 0.08
C THR A 173 26.56 -4.75 0.28
N VAL A 174 26.15 -5.41 -0.80
CA VAL A 174 25.59 -6.76 -0.74
C VAL A 174 26.75 -7.75 -0.68
N THR A 175 26.82 -8.54 0.40
CA THR A 175 27.87 -9.54 0.54
C THR A 175 27.52 -10.82 -0.22
N GLN A 176 28.53 -11.55 -0.67
CA GLN A 176 28.34 -12.92 -1.19
C GLN A 176 28.06 -13.93 -0.08
N GLU A 177 28.31 -13.58 1.18
CA GLU A 177 27.87 -14.36 2.34
C GLU A 177 26.35 -14.55 2.28
N GLU A 178 25.94 -15.78 1.96
CA GLU A 178 24.57 -16.21 2.11
C GLU A 178 24.26 -16.37 3.60
N VAL A 179 23.06 -15.95 3.99
CA VAL A 179 22.57 -16.37 5.30
C VAL A 179 22.28 -17.86 5.20
N GLN A 180 22.98 -18.70 5.97
CA GLN A 180 22.75 -20.16 6.04
C GLN A 180 21.31 -20.56 6.44
N GLN A 181 20.44 -19.59 6.71
CA GLN A 181 19.02 -19.79 6.94
C GLN A 181 18.31 -19.84 5.58
N GLU A 182 17.88 -21.05 5.21
CA GLU A 182 16.89 -21.42 4.19
C GLU A 182 16.23 -20.22 3.48
N GLY A 183 16.61 -19.97 2.23
CA GLY A 183 15.90 -19.05 1.35
C GLY A 183 16.74 -18.13 0.46
N GLY A 184 18.06 -18.33 0.36
CA GLY A 184 18.89 -17.62 -0.62
C GLY A 184 19.00 -16.11 -0.39
N PHE A 185 18.79 -15.66 0.85
CA PHE A 185 18.92 -14.25 1.22
C PHE A 185 20.40 -13.86 1.40
N LYS A 186 20.77 -12.70 0.86
CA LYS A 186 22.09 -12.09 1.07
C LYS A 186 21.97 -10.89 2.00
N ILE A 187 22.92 -10.71 2.91
CA ILE A 187 22.92 -9.58 3.84
C ILE A 187 23.37 -8.30 3.13
N VAL A 188 22.68 -7.18 3.40
CA VAL A 188 23.20 -5.86 3.06
C VAL A 188 24.00 -5.34 4.26
N LYS A 189 25.30 -5.11 4.05
CA LYS A 189 26.20 -4.50 5.03
C LYS A 189 26.46 -3.03 4.69
N VAL A 190 26.97 -2.27 5.65
CA VAL A 190 27.41 -0.88 5.51
C VAL A 190 28.93 -0.87 5.67
N LEU A 191 29.65 -0.91 4.55
CA LEU A 191 31.12 -1.09 4.50
C LEU A 191 31.77 0.03 3.68
N PRO A 192 33.07 0.31 3.88
CA PRO A 192 33.81 1.20 2.98
C PRO A 192 33.63 0.82 1.52
N LEU A 193 33.26 1.78 0.67
CA LEU A 193 33.09 1.52 -0.75
C LEU A 193 34.45 1.32 -1.43
N VAL A 194 34.54 0.34 -2.33
CA VAL A 194 35.77 0.00 -3.04
C VAL A 194 35.60 0.37 -4.50
N SER A 195 36.46 1.26 -4.99
CA SER A 195 36.52 1.66 -6.39
C SER A 195 37.93 1.56 -6.94
N ASN A 196 38.05 1.53 -8.26
CA ASN A 196 39.35 1.69 -8.90
C ASN A 196 39.76 3.17 -8.96
N LYS A 197 41.02 3.43 -9.32
CA LYS A 197 41.58 4.79 -9.43
C LYS A 197 41.25 5.50 -10.75
N MET A 198 40.26 5.01 -11.51
CA MET A 198 39.89 5.62 -12.80
C MET A 198 39.03 6.88 -12.58
N SER A 199 38.96 7.74 -13.59
CA SER A 199 38.08 8.91 -13.61
C SER A 199 37.06 8.77 -14.75
N PRO A 200 35.76 8.58 -14.47
CA PRO A 200 35.16 8.49 -13.14
C PRO A 200 35.46 7.16 -12.41
N PRO A 201 35.42 7.13 -11.06
CA PRO A 201 35.65 5.90 -10.29
C PRO A 201 34.65 4.82 -10.68
N GLN A 202 35.12 3.58 -10.83
CA GLN A 202 34.28 2.41 -11.05
C GLN A 202 34.13 1.64 -9.75
N PHE A 203 32.89 1.44 -9.32
CA PHE A 203 32.56 0.66 -8.13
C PHE A 203 32.25 -0.78 -8.51
N ARG A 204 32.34 -1.68 -7.53
CA ARG A 204 31.89 -3.06 -7.72
C ARG A 204 30.37 -3.12 -7.84
N GLU A 205 29.85 -4.03 -8.66
CA GLU A 205 28.41 -4.14 -8.91
C GLU A 205 27.58 -4.47 -7.66
N ASN A 206 28.18 -5.10 -6.64
CA ASN A 206 27.52 -5.36 -5.36
C ASN A 206 27.46 -4.12 -4.44
N GLN A 207 27.98 -2.98 -4.89
CA GLN A 207 27.92 -1.66 -4.25
C GLN A 207 27.09 -0.66 -5.09
N LEU A 208 26.49 -1.13 -6.19
CA LEU A 208 25.69 -0.33 -7.11
C LEU A 208 24.23 -0.77 -7.03
N PHE A 209 23.34 0.21 -6.95
CA PHE A 209 21.91 -0.01 -6.75
C PHE A 209 21.10 0.71 -7.81
N LYS A 210 20.18 -0.02 -8.46
CA LYS A 210 19.20 0.55 -9.38
C LYS A 210 17.97 1.00 -8.61
N PHE A 211 17.55 2.24 -8.86
CA PHE A 211 16.29 2.78 -8.38
C PHE A 211 15.29 2.82 -9.54
N ASP A 212 14.26 1.98 -9.48
CA ASP A 212 13.15 2.04 -10.41
C ASP A 212 11.98 2.76 -9.73
N GLY A 213 11.55 3.89 -10.29
CA GLY A 213 10.41 4.65 -9.77
C GLY A 213 9.14 3.80 -9.81
N ILE A 214 8.54 3.56 -8.65
CA ILE A 214 7.21 2.97 -8.57
C ILE A 214 6.26 4.15 -8.74
N GLY A 215 5.97 4.47 -10.01
CA GLY A 215 5.23 5.64 -10.48
C GLY A 215 4.44 6.32 -9.38
N GLY A 216 4.96 7.47 -8.92
CA GLY A 216 4.16 8.35 -8.07
C GLY A 216 2.88 8.66 -8.82
N PHE A 217 1.74 8.70 -8.11
CA PHE A 217 0.52 9.27 -8.66
C PHE A 217 0.84 10.70 -9.13
N HIS A 218 1.16 10.87 -10.40
CA HIS A 218 0.90 12.15 -11.04
C HIS A 218 -0.62 12.33 -10.94
N GLN A 219 -1.06 13.25 -10.09
CA GLN A 219 -2.40 13.81 -10.18
C GLN A 219 -2.51 14.50 -11.54
N VAL A 220 -2.79 13.73 -12.59
CA VAL A 220 -3.48 14.24 -13.75
C VAL A 220 -4.95 14.21 -13.38
N SER A 221 -5.52 15.36 -13.04
CA SER A 221 -6.97 15.51 -12.95
C SER A 221 -7.56 15.28 -14.35
N PRO A 222 -8.32 14.21 -14.61
CA PRO A 222 -9.08 14.15 -15.86
C PRO A 222 -10.22 15.17 -15.76
N THR A 223 -10.23 16.14 -16.66
CA THR A 223 -11.44 16.94 -16.93
C THR A 223 -12.44 16.01 -17.62
N LEU A 224 -13.36 15.42 -16.84
CA LEU A 224 -14.44 14.62 -17.38
C LEU A 224 -15.60 15.53 -17.80
N THR A 225 -15.81 15.64 -19.10
CA THR A 225 -17.00 16.27 -19.69
C THR A 225 -18.22 15.41 -19.37
N ARG A 226 -19.18 15.96 -18.61
CA ARG A 226 -20.48 15.33 -18.31
C ARG A 226 -21.27 15.04 -19.59
N PRO A 227 -21.91 13.86 -19.74
CA PRO A 227 -23.10 13.72 -20.54
C PRO A 227 -24.37 14.03 -19.74
N ILE A 228 -25.37 14.56 -20.44
CA ILE A 228 -26.68 15.06 -19.98
C ILE A 228 -27.77 13.96 -20.08
N ALA A 229 -28.74 14.04 -19.14
CA ALA A 229 -30.10 13.44 -19.08
C ALA A 229 -30.24 11.91 -18.93
N GLN A 230 -30.63 11.40 -17.75
CA GLN A 230 -31.99 11.24 -17.20
C GLN A 230 -32.85 10.15 -17.86
N ASN A 231 -32.95 9.02 -17.17
CA ASN A 231 -34.22 8.31 -17.01
C ASN A 231 -34.30 7.75 -15.58
N GLN A 232 -35.28 8.21 -14.82
CA GLN A 232 -35.44 7.92 -13.39
C GLN A 232 -35.86 6.45 -13.21
N SER A 233 -34.90 5.59 -12.90
CA SER A 233 -35.18 4.31 -12.25
C SER A 233 -34.50 4.27 -10.88
N SER A 234 -35.26 3.81 -9.89
CA SER A 234 -35.14 3.99 -8.43
C SER A 234 -33.85 3.53 -7.72
N SER A 235 -32.71 3.38 -8.38
CA SER A 235 -31.43 3.18 -7.70
C SER A 235 -30.86 4.53 -7.26
N GLY A 236 -31.48 5.11 -6.22
CA GLY A 236 -30.87 6.22 -5.49
C GLY A 236 -29.60 5.79 -4.76
N PRO A 237 -28.84 6.74 -4.19
CA PRO A 237 -27.63 6.41 -3.45
C PRO A 237 -27.95 5.47 -2.27
N LEU A 238 -27.10 4.46 -2.07
CA LEU A 238 -27.26 3.47 -1.00
C LEU A 238 -27.24 4.12 0.39
N SER A 239 -28.07 3.62 1.30
CA SER A 239 -28.08 4.01 2.72
C SER A 239 -26.99 3.27 3.53
N ASN A 240 -26.69 3.71 4.74
CA ASN A 240 -25.87 2.93 5.67
C ASN A 240 -26.51 1.56 5.94
N GLY A 241 -25.69 0.52 6.09
CA GLY A 241 -26.18 -0.80 6.49
C GLY A 241 -25.33 -1.96 6.01
N THR A 242 -25.90 -3.15 6.09
CA THR A 242 -25.27 -4.40 5.67
C THR A 242 -25.88 -4.88 4.35
N TYR A 243 -25.02 -5.31 3.43
CA TYR A 243 -25.36 -5.67 2.07
C TYR A 243 -24.69 -7.00 1.69
N SER A 244 -25.23 -7.65 0.66
CA SER A 244 -24.50 -8.61 -0.16
C SER A 244 -24.14 -7.96 -1.50
N ILE A 245 -22.97 -8.29 -2.02
CA ILE A 245 -22.46 -7.80 -3.30
C ILE A 245 -22.22 -9.01 -4.19
N LYS A 246 -22.86 -9.05 -5.35
CA LYS A 246 -22.70 -10.10 -6.36
C LYS A 246 -22.22 -9.51 -7.68
N VAL A 247 -21.63 -10.35 -8.52
CA VAL A 247 -21.38 -10.03 -9.93
C VAL A 247 -22.71 -9.88 -10.65
N LYS A 248 -22.89 -8.86 -11.49
CA LYS A 248 -24.08 -8.82 -12.36
C LYS A 248 -23.96 -9.91 -13.43
N GLY A 249 -25.00 -10.71 -13.60
CA GLY A 249 -25.08 -11.72 -14.65
C GLY A 249 -24.42 -13.06 -14.29
N ALA A 250 -23.77 -13.15 -13.13
CA ALA A 250 -23.30 -14.39 -12.54
C ALA A 250 -23.78 -14.45 -11.08
N ASP A 251 -24.26 -15.58 -10.58
CA ASP A 251 -24.68 -15.68 -9.16
C ASP A 251 -23.49 -15.77 -8.19
N LEU A 252 -22.34 -15.22 -8.60
CA LEU A 252 -21.09 -15.22 -7.86
C LEU A 252 -21.08 -14.10 -6.81
N GLN A 253 -20.81 -14.48 -5.57
CA GLN A 253 -20.65 -13.53 -4.47
C GLN A 253 -19.27 -12.89 -4.53
N ILE A 254 -19.16 -11.61 -4.15
CA ILE A 254 -17.88 -10.96 -3.94
C ILE A 254 -17.58 -10.96 -2.44
N GLY A 255 -16.39 -11.40 -2.06
CA GLY A 255 -16.02 -11.47 -0.65
C GLY A 255 -14.56 -11.86 -0.43
N ARG A 256 -14.24 -12.19 0.81
CA ARG A 256 -12.98 -12.85 1.17
C ARG A 256 -13.20 -14.35 1.23
N ASP A 257 -12.15 -15.12 0.92
CA ASP A 257 -12.13 -16.54 1.24
C ASP A 257 -12.36 -16.73 2.76
N PRO A 258 -13.41 -17.46 3.16
CA PRO A 258 -13.71 -17.69 4.57
C PRO A 258 -12.74 -18.67 5.24
N THR A 259 -11.86 -19.34 4.48
CA THR A 259 -10.86 -20.24 5.03
C THR A 259 -10.04 -19.50 6.10
N PRO A 260 -9.88 -20.07 7.31
CA PRO A 260 -9.09 -19.45 8.38
C PRO A 260 -7.62 -19.30 7.97
N ASP A 261 -7.24 -18.12 7.53
CA ASP A 261 -5.86 -17.70 7.35
C ASP A 261 -5.39 -16.89 8.57
N ARG A 262 -4.39 -17.42 9.29
CA ARG A 262 -3.77 -16.78 10.45
C ARG A 262 -2.72 -15.72 10.07
N SER A 263 -2.47 -15.54 8.78
CA SER A 263 -1.62 -14.47 8.30
C SER A 263 -2.25 -13.11 8.64
N LEU A 264 -1.41 -12.14 8.99
CA LEU A 264 -1.83 -10.75 9.17
C LEU A 264 -1.84 -10.00 7.83
N PHE A 265 -1.76 -10.70 6.69
CA PHE A 265 -1.72 -10.04 5.39
C PHE A 265 -3.12 -9.55 4.99
N PRO A 266 -3.20 -8.44 4.24
CA PRO A 266 -4.45 -8.05 3.61
C PRO A 266 -5.00 -9.21 2.79
N ARG A 267 -6.27 -9.53 3.01
CA ARG A 267 -6.92 -10.62 2.28
C ARG A 267 -7.50 -10.11 0.98
N ARG A 268 -7.22 -10.81 -0.12
CA ARG A 268 -7.81 -10.49 -1.42
C ARG A 268 -9.34 -10.56 -1.33
N ILE A 269 -9.99 -9.53 -1.87
CA ILE A 269 -11.40 -9.58 -2.23
C ILE A 269 -11.48 -10.18 -3.63
N GLN A 270 -12.26 -11.25 -3.76
CA GLN A 270 -12.39 -12.02 -4.99
C GLN A 270 -13.83 -12.52 -5.17
N THR A 271 -14.12 -13.04 -6.35
CA THR A 271 -15.33 -13.83 -6.59
C THR A 271 -15.24 -15.15 -5.84
N LEU A 272 -16.33 -15.55 -5.22
CA LEU A 272 -16.45 -16.81 -4.50
C LEU A 272 -17.21 -17.80 -5.40
N THR A 273 -16.48 -18.76 -5.95
CA THR A 273 -17.03 -19.81 -6.83
C THR A 273 -17.73 -20.93 -6.06
N LYS A 274 -17.38 -21.10 -4.78
CA LYS A 274 -18.05 -22.05 -3.89
C LYS A 274 -19.22 -21.38 -3.18
N THR A 275 -20.36 -22.05 -3.14
CA THR A 275 -21.48 -21.64 -2.27
C THR A 275 -21.07 -21.89 -0.83
N TYR A 276 -20.82 -20.81 -0.09
CA TYR A 276 -20.59 -20.89 1.35
C TYR A 276 -21.91 -20.74 2.10
N ALA A 277 -22.05 -21.48 3.21
CA ALA A 277 -23.21 -21.35 4.09
C ALA A 277 -23.40 -19.90 4.56
N ASP A 278 -22.28 -19.21 4.80
CA ASP A 278 -22.26 -17.79 5.18
C ASP A 278 -21.98 -16.88 3.98
N THR A 279 -23.01 -16.13 3.57
CA THR A 279 -22.84 -15.07 2.56
C THR A 279 -21.98 -13.95 3.14
N PRO A 280 -20.97 -13.43 2.39
CA PRO A 280 -20.18 -12.28 2.81
C PRO A 280 -21.07 -11.08 3.14
N LYS A 281 -20.99 -10.61 4.39
CA LYS A 281 -21.72 -9.44 4.87
C LYS A 281 -20.85 -8.19 4.69
N TRP A 282 -21.29 -7.30 3.80
CA TRP A 282 -20.63 -6.04 3.51
C TRP A 282 -21.26 -4.90 4.30
N LYS A 283 -20.49 -4.19 5.11
CA LYS A 283 -20.93 -2.98 5.78
C LYS A 283 -20.58 -1.77 4.91
N LEU A 284 -21.58 -0.98 4.56
CA LEU A 284 -21.43 0.28 3.86
C LEU A 284 -21.71 1.43 4.83
N GLU A 285 -20.75 2.34 4.95
CA GLU A 285 -20.85 3.59 5.69
C GLU A 285 -20.75 4.76 4.71
N LYS A 286 -21.84 5.48 4.52
CA LYS A 286 -21.94 6.63 3.64
C LYS A 286 -21.22 7.82 4.27
N LEU A 287 -20.26 8.37 3.54
CA LEU A 287 -19.44 9.52 3.96
C LEU A 287 -19.94 10.83 3.33
N SER A 288 -20.40 10.77 2.08
CA SER A 288 -20.99 11.88 1.34
C SER A 288 -22.11 11.38 0.41
N ALA A 289 -22.60 12.20 -0.52
CA ALA A 289 -23.69 11.84 -1.45
C ALA A 289 -23.45 10.52 -2.21
N ASP A 290 -22.21 10.31 -2.66
CA ASP A 290 -21.75 9.22 -3.54
C ASP A 290 -20.55 8.44 -2.98
N LYS A 291 -19.94 8.92 -1.88
CA LYS A 291 -18.74 8.32 -1.28
C LYS A 291 -19.07 7.44 -0.07
N TYR A 292 -18.41 6.28 0.00
CA TYR A 292 -18.66 5.24 0.98
C TYR A 292 -17.35 4.67 1.53
N ARG A 293 -17.37 4.23 2.78
CA ARG A 293 -16.39 3.30 3.34
C ARG A 293 -16.98 1.89 3.33
N LEU A 294 -16.21 0.94 2.82
CA LEU A 294 -16.62 -0.46 2.71
C LEU A 294 -15.84 -1.29 3.74
N ALA A 295 -16.54 -2.25 4.34
CA ALA A 295 -15.93 -3.29 5.14
C ALA A 295 -16.58 -4.65 4.86
N VAL A 296 -15.80 -5.73 4.90
CA VAL A 296 -16.32 -7.10 4.83
C VAL A 296 -16.17 -7.75 6.21
N GLY A 297 -17.30 -7.94 6.91
CA GLY A 297 -17.32 -8.18 8.35
C GLY A 297 -16.72 -7.00 9.13
N LYS A 298 -15.61 -7.24 9.85
CA LYS A 298 -14.91 -6.21 10.66
C LYS A 298 -13.74 -5.54 9.93
N LEU A 299 -13.39 -6.00 8.72
CA LEU A 299 -12.18 -5.60 8.02
C LEU A 299 -12.50 -4.52 6.99
N ALA A 300 -11.80 -3.39 7.08
CA ALA A 300 -11.94 -2.29 6.14
C ALA A 300 -11.31 -2.63 4.78
N VAL A 301 -11.89 -2.10 3.70
CA VAL A 301 -11.51 -2.45 2.33
C VAL A 301 -10.80 -1.29 1.64
N GLY A 302 -9.72 -1.60 0.92
CA GLY A 302 -9.00 -0.65 0.08
C GLY A 302 -8.26 -1.35 -1.06
N THR A 303 -7.23 -0.71 -1.59
CA THR A 303 -6.47 -1.23 -2.73
C THR A 303 -5.00 -1.38 -2.42
N THR A 304 -4.40 -2.49 -2.85
CA THR A 304 -2.94 -2.64 -2.87
C THR A 304 -2.31 -1.77 -3.96
N PRO A 305 -0.98 -1.52 -3.92
CA PRO A 305 -0.28 -0.84 -5.01
C PRO A 305 -0.42 -1.52 -6.39
N LYS A 306 -0.70 -2.85 -6.43
CA LYS A 306 -1.00 -3.59 -7.66
C LYS A 306 -2.47 -3.46 -8.10
N LYS A 307 -3.21 -2.53 -7.51
CA LYS A 307 -4.65 -2.29 -7.76
C LYS A 307 -5.57 -3.48 -7.40
N ALA A 308 -5.07 -4.49 -6.67
CA ALA A 308 -5.93 -5.54 -6.13
C ALA A 308 -6.76 -5.00 -4.96
N VAL A 309 -8.04 -5.30 -4.94
CA VAL A 309 -8.95 -4.97 -3.83
C VAL A 309 -8.70 -5.94 -2.68
N VAL A 310 -8.49 -5.41 -1.48
CA VAL A 310 -8.17 -6.21 -0.29
C VAL A 310 -8.92 -5.73 0.95
N ALA A 311 -9.12 -6.66 1.90
CA ALA A 311 -9.55 -6.39 3.26
C ALA A 311 -8.34 -6.36 4.20
N TYR A 312 -8.10 -5.22 4.84
CA TYR A 312 -6.99 -5.00 5.76
C TYR A 312 -7.27 -5.61 7.13
N GLN A 313 -6.26 -6.24 7.73
CA GLN A 313 -6.40 -6.99 8.98
C GLN A 313 -5.99 -6.20 10.23
N THR A 314 -5.20 -5.15 10.07
CA THR A 314 -4.62 -4.40 11.20
C THR A 314 -4.95 -2.92 11.16
N GLU A 315 -4.90 -2.25 12.32
CA GLU A 315 -5.08 -0.79 12.38
C GLU A 315 -3.93 -0.01 11.73
N GLU A 316 -2.72 -0.59 11.68
CA GLU A 316 -1.56 0.02 11.02
C GLU A 316 -1.79 0.18 9.51
N GLU A 317 -2.67 -0.64 8.94
CA GLU A 317 -3.04 -0.60 7.53
C GLU A 317 -4.16 0.40 7.22
N ARG A 318 -4.71 1.07 8.25
CA ARG A 318 -5.76 2.08 8.11
C ARG A 318 -5.45 3.20 7.11
N PRO A 319 -4.20 3.67 6.93
CA PRO A 319 -3.88 4.66 5.90
C PRO A 319 -4.12 4.19 4.46
N TYR A 320 -4.27 2.88 4.23
CA TYR A 320 -4.57 2.30 2.93
C TYR A 320 -6.06 1.97 2.73
N VAL A 321 -6.89 2.22 3.74
CA VAL A 321 -8.34 2.12 3.61
C VAL A 321 -8.80 3.23 2.70
N GLU A 322 -9.47 2.84 1.63
CA GLU A 322 -9.92 3.78 0.61
C GLU A 322 -11.38 4.14 0.85
N ASP A 323 -11.71 5.35 0.45
CA ASP A 323 -13.09 5.73 0.23
C ASP A 323 -13.47 5.29 -1.20
N TRP A 324 -14.71 4.84 -1.38
CA TRP A 324 -15.21 4.27 -2.63
C TRP A 324 -16.40 5.06 -3.13
N ILE A 325 -16.51 5.22 -4.44
CA ILE A 325 -17.69 5.78 -5.11
C ILE A 325 -18.53 4.63 -5.62
N ILE A 326 -19.82 4.63 -5.26
CA ILE A 326 -20.78 3.61 -5.71
C ILE A 326 -21.83 4.28 -6.59
N THR A 327 -21.74 4.06 -7.89
CA THR A 327 -22.57 4.75 -8.88
C THR A 327 -23.68 3.81 -9.39
N PRO A 328 -24.96 4.18 -9.27
CA PRO A 328 -26.06 3.38 -9.82
C PRO A 328 -26.00 3.30 -11.33
N GLN A 329 -26.33 2.13 -11.87
CA GLN A 329 -26.38 1.85 -13.31
C GLN A 329 -27.81 1.46 -13.73
N PRO A 330 -28.76 2.40 -13.76
CA PRO A 330 -30.18 2.11 -13.99
C PRO A 330 -30.46 1.42 -15.33
N GLN A 331 -29.67 1.71 -16.37
CA GLN A 331 -29.75 1.06 -17.69
C GLN A 331 -29.44 -0.43 -17.64
N HIS A 332 -28.85 -0.91 -16.54
CA HIS A 332 -28.48 -2.29 -16.34
C HIS A 332 -29.43 -3.05 -15.41
N GLY A 333 -30.48 -2.40 -14.90
CA GLY A 333 -31.48 -2.97 -13.99
C GLY A 333 -31.40 -2.38 -12.58
N LYS A 334 -32.42 -2.65 -11.77
CA LYS A 334 -32.51 -2.17 -10.39
C LYS A 334 -31.44 -2.83 -9.51
N GLY A 335 -30.75 -2.02 -8.71
CA GLY A 335 -29.76 -2.51 -7.75
C GLY A 335 -28.42 -2.88 -8.38
N ILE A 336 -28.16 -2.43 -9.62
CA ILE A 336 -26.87 -2.55 -10.27
C ILE A 336 -26.06 -1.28 -10.05
N TYR A 337 -24.79 -1.45 -9.71
CA TYR A 337 -23.87 -0.36 -9.42
C TYR A 337 -22.48 -0.65 -10.02
N THR A 338 -21.70 0.40 -10.27
CA THR A 338 -20.25 0.32 -10.39
C THR A 338 -19.61 0.71 -9.06
N VAL A 339 -18.45 0.14 -8.76
CA VAL A 339 -17.68 0.45 -7.54
C VAL A 339 -16.30 0.93 -7.97
N GLU A 340 -16.00 2.18 -7.64
CA GLU A 340 -14.78 2.87 -8.05
C GLU A 340 -14.06 3.43 -6.84
N LYS A 341 -12.76 3.60 -6.97
CA LYS A 341 -11.96 4.29 -5.96
C LYS A 341 -12.44 5.75 -5.86
N GLY A 342 -12.35 6.36 -4.68
CA GLY A 342 -12.84 7.71 -4.43
C GLY A 342 -12.16 8.81 -5.24
N ASP A 343 -11.05 8.51 -5.89
CA ASP A 343 -10.32 9.38 -6.82
C ASP A 343 -10.54 9.00 -8.31
N HIS A 344 -11.43 8.04 -8.59
CA HIS A 344 -11.70 7.45 -9.91
C HIS A 344 -10.49 6.83 -10.63
N SER A 345 -9.37 6.58 -9.94
CA SER A 345 -8.15 6.03 -10.55
C SER A 345 -8.24 4.55 -10.91
N ALA A 346 -9.23 3.85 -10.35
CA ALA A 346 -9.53 2.44 -10.60
C ALA A 346 -10.98 2.12 -10.20
N GLY A 347 -11.51 1.02 -10.71
CA GLY A 347 -12.68 0.37 -10.11
C GLY A 347 -12.57 -1.13 -10.14
N TRP A 348 -13.61 -1.76 -9.59
CA TRP A 348 -13.65 -3.20 -9.46
C TRP A 348 -13.82 -3.81 -10.86
N THR A 349 -12.94 -4.74 -11.19
CA THR A 349 -12.94 -5.47 -12.46
C THR A 349 -12.75 -6.95 -12.15
N LEU A 350 -13.33 -7.81 -12.97
CA LEU A 350 -13.04 -9.25 -12.95
C LEU A 350 -11.90 -9.52 -13.93
N SER A 351 -11.05 -10.50 -13.62
CA SER A 351 -10.14 -11.00 -14.64
C SER A 351 -10.94 -11.67 -15.78
N GLU A 352 -10.36 -11.74 -16.98
CA GLU A 352 -10.98 -12.46 -18.10
C GLU A 352 -11.21 -13.94 -17.75
N GLU A 353 -10.32 -14.54 -16.95
CA GLU A 353 -10.46 -15.90 -16.41
C GLU A 353 -11.69 -16.00 -15.48
N GLU A 354 -11.81 -15.12 -14.49
CA GLU A 354 -12.94 -15.10 -13.53
C GLU A 354 -14.29 -14.82 -14.24
N ALA A 355 -14.27 -14.05 -15.33
CA ALA A 355 -15.46 -13.80 -16.15
C ALA A 355 -15.89 -15.03 -16.97
N SER A 356 -14.93 -15.85 -17.41
CA SER A 356 -15.21 -17.04 -18.23
C SER A 356 -15.79 -18.22 -17.44
N GLU A 357 -15.43 -18.35 -16.16
CA GLU A 357 -15.91 -19.44 -15.29
C GLU A 357 -17.39 -19.28 -14.86
N GLY A 358 -17.93 -18.06 -14.91
CA GLY A 358 -19.32 -17.78 -14.49
C GLY A 358 -20.37 -17.91 -15.58
N GLY A 359 -19.99 -18.25 -16.82
CA GLY A 359 -20.85 -18.21 -18.00
C GLY A 359 -21.35 -19.57 -18.53
N GLN A 360 -21.19 -20.66 -17.76
CA GLN A 360 -21.69 -22.00 -18.13
C GLN A 360 -23.09 -22.28 -17.58
#